data_AF-A0A1G1D8P4-F1
#
_entry.id   AF-A0A1G1D8P4-F1
#
_cell.length_a   1.000
_cell.length_b   1.000
_cell.length_c   1.000
_cell.angle_alpha   90.00
_cell.angle_beta   90.00
_cell.angle_gamma   90.00
#
_symmetry.space_group_name_H-M   'P 1'
#
loop_
_entity.id
_entity.type
_entity.pdbx_description
1 polymer ?
#
loop_
_entity_poly.entity_id
_entity_poly.type
_entity_poly.pdbx_seq_one_letter_code
_entity_poly.pdbx_strand_id
1 'polypeptide(L)'
;MDSLSGPVGIAVMAGKAANAGFINLIYFTGLLSLSLGILNLLPFPALDGGHLIILAIESLKRSPLSQRTYQIVGVAGISFFLILTLIATYKDILRLIA
;
A
#
# COMPACT_ATOMS: atom_id res chain seq x y z
N MET A 1 19.48 -5.46 7.30
CA MET A 1 18.22 -6.25 7.25
C MET A 1 17.12 -5.25 6.91
N ASP A 2 17.16 -4.70 5.70
CA ASP A 2 16.49 -3.42 5.44
C ASP A 2 15.44 -3.60 4.35
N SER A 3 14.55 -4.56 4.59
CA SER A 3 13.52 -5.02 3.66
C SER A 3 12.25 -4.16 3.67
N LEU A 4 12.35 -2.89 4.07
CA LEU A 4 11.34 -1.88 3.78
C LEU A 4 12.03 -0.72 3.07
N SER A 5 12.16 -0.84 1.74
CA SER A 5 12.34 0.35 0.91
C SER A 5 10.97 1.03 0.86
N GLY A 6 10.85 2.21 1.47
CA GLY A 6 9.64 3.01 1.32
C GLY A 6 9.50 3.55 -0.11
N PRO A 7 8.56 4.48 -0.34
CA PRO A 7 8.27 4.99 -1.69
C PRO A 7 9.51 5.51 -2.42
N VAL A 8 10.46 6.10 -1.68
CA VAL A 8 11.68 6.65 -2.25
C VAL A 8 12.65 5.54 -2.63
N GLY A 9 12.80 4.51 -1.80
CA GLY A 9 13.62 3.34 -2.13
C GLY A 9 13.10 2.59 -3.36
N ILE A 10 11.78 2.47 -3.50
CA ILE A 10 11.12 1.92 -4.69
C ILE A 10 11.50 2.74 -5.94
N ALA A 11 11.43 4.06 -5.87
CA ALA A 11 11.79 4.94 -7.00
C ALA A 11 13.27 4.77 -7.41
N VAL A 12 14.19 4.65 -6.44
CA VAL A 12 15.61 4.38 -6.71
C VAL A 12 15.79 3.02 -7.40
N MET A 13 15.09 1.99 -6.94
CA MET A 13 15.17 0.65 -7.55
C MET A 13 14.56 0.62 -8.96
N ALA A 14 13.47 1.35 -9.18
CA ALA A 14 12.89 1.52 -10.51
C ALA A 14 13.88 2.18 -11.49
N GLY A 15 14.59 3.23 -11.03
CA GLY A 15 15.64 3.87 -11.82
C GLY A 15 16.80 2.92 -12.16
N LYS A 16 17.22 2.07 -11.21
CA LYS A 16 18.24 1.03 -11.47
C LYS A 16 17.75 -0.01 -12.48
N ALA A 17 16.51 -0.47 -12.35
CA ALA A 17 15.90 -1.43 -13.28
C ALA A 17 15.78 -0.86 -14.70
N ALA A 18 15.41 0.42 -14.83
CA ALA A 18 15.34 1.11 -16.12
C ALA A 18 16.72 1.22 -16.79
N ASN A 19 17.76 1.58 -16.02
CA ASN A 19 19.15 1.62 -16.53
C ASN A 19 19.68 0.24 -16.92
N ALA A 20 19.20 -0.83 -16.28
CA ALA A 20 19.55 -2.21 -16.63
C ALA A 20 18.83 -2.71 -17.91
N GLY A 21 17.94 -1.92 -18.51
CA GLY A 21 17.27 -2.23 -19.78
C GLY A 21 15.78 -2.58 -19.63
N PHE A 22 15.08 -2.59 -20.77
CA PHE A 22 13.62 -2.69 -20.82
C PHE A 22 13.05 -3.99 -20.21
N ILE A 23 13.71 -5.13 -20.43
CA ILE A 23 13.28 -6.43 -19.87
C ILE A 23 13.37 -6.42 -18.34
N ASN A 24 14.44 -5.84 -17.79
CA ASN A 24 14.61 -5.73 -16.33
C ASN A 24 13.57 -4.79 -15.71
N LEU A 25 13.22 -3.71 -16.40
CA LEU A 25 12.14 -2.82 -15.97
C LEU A 25 10.80 -3.57 -15.91
N ILE A 26 10.42 -4.31 -16.95
CA ILE A 26 9.18 -5.11 -16.96
C ILE A 26 9.18 -6.13 -15.81
N TYR A 27 10.29 -6.83 -15.60
CA TYR A 27 10.40 -7.80 -14.52
C TYR A 27 10.23 -7.15 -13.14
N PHE A 28 10.93 -6.03 -12.90
CA PHE A 28 10.80 -5.25 -11.68
C PHE A 28 9.37 -4.76 -11.46
N THR A 29 8.74 -4.18 -12.48
CA THR A 29 7.36 -3.71 -12.42
C THR A 29 6.41 -4.86 -12.11
N GLY A 30 6.56 -6.02 -12.76
CA GLY A 30 5.73 -7.19 -12.49
C GLY A 30 5.84 -7.67 -11.04
N LEU A 31 7.06 -7.75 -10.51
CA LEU A 31 7.31 -8.13 -9.11
C LEU A 31 6.72 -7.12 -8.12
N LEU A 32 6.87 -5.82 -8.42
CA LEU A 32 6.32 -4.73 -7.63
C LEU A 32 4.78 -4.77 -7.64
N SER A 33 4.17 -4.94 -8.82
CA SER A 33 2.71 -5.08 -8.96
C SER A 33 2.17 -6.28 -8.20
N LEU A 34 2.84 -7.43 -8.24
CA LEU A 34 2.44 -8.60 -7.45
C LEU A 34 2.50 -8.31 -5.94
N SER A 35 3.58 -7.66 -5.50
CA SER A 35 3.78 -7.31 -4.09
C SER A 35 2.70 -6.33 -3.61
N LEU A 36 2.40 -5.30 -4.39
CA LEU A 36 1.32 -4.35 -4.11
C LEU A 36 -0.07 -5.01 -4.16
N GLY A 37 -0.30 -5.93 -5.10
CA GLY A 37 -1.54 -6.69 -5.18
C GLY A 37 -1.79 -7.52 -3.91
N ILE A 38 -0.77 -8.22 -3.42
CA ILE A 38 -0.86 -8.98 -2.16
C ILE A 38 -1.11 -8.02 -0.98
N LEU A 39 -0.40 -6.90 -0.90
CA LEU A 39 -0.59 -5.90 0.15
C LEU A 39 -1.99 -5.29 0.13
N ASN A 40 -2.54 -4.99 -1.05
CA ASN A 40 -3.89 -4.44 -1.20
C ASN A 40 -4.98 -5.41 -0.74
N LEU A 41 -4.74 -6.72 -0.77
CA LEU A 41 -5.68 -7.73 -0.27
C LEU A 41 -5.67 -7.86 1.25
N LEU A 42 -4.74 -7.22 1.95
CA LEU A 42 -4.69 -7.25 3.41
C LEU A 42 -5.95 -6.63 4.03
N PRO A 43 -6.35 -7.08 5.24
CA PRO A 43 -7.55 -6.64 5.94
C PRO A 43 -7.39 -5.23 6.54
N PHE A 44 -6.89 -4.26 5.77
CA PHE A 44 -6.54 -2.94 6.26
C PHE A 44 -7.53 -1.86 5.77
N PRO A 45 -8.07 -1.02 6.66
CA PRO A 45 -8.92 0.11 6.27
C PRO A 45 -8.19 1.04 5.28
N ALA A 46 -8.88 1.45 4.20
CA ALA A 46 -8.36 2.17 3.02
C ALA A 46 -7.68 1.33 1.92
N LEU A 47 -7.45 0.03 2.12
CA LEU A 47 -7.06 -0.90 1.05
C LEU A 47 -8.27 -1.66 0.49
N ASP A 48 -8.10 -2.27 -0.69
CA ASP A 48 -9.14 -3.05 -1.38
C ASP A 48 -9.61 -4.23 -0.52
N GLY A 49 -8.70 -4.90 0.19
CA GLY A 49 -9.00 -5.99 1.13
C GLY A 49 -9.82 -5.56 2.34
N GLY A 50 -9.69 -4.30 2.78
CA GLY A 50 -10.57 -3.72 3.78
C GLY A 50 -12.02 -3.60 3.28
N HIS A 51 -12.21 -3.25 2.01
CA HIS A 51 -13.53 -3.22 1.37
C HIS A 51 -14.09 -4.62 1.19
N LEU A 52 -13.26 -5.59 0.79
CA LEU A 52 -13.68 -6.99 0.69
C LEU A 52 -14.20 -7.54 2.02
N ILE A 53 -13.60 -7.13 3.14
CA ILE A 53 -14.08 -7.54 4.48
C ILE A 53 -15.40 -6.89 4.83
N ILE A 54 -15.57 -5.60 4.53
CA ILE A 54 -16.85 -4.93 4.71
C ILE A 54 -17.94 -5.65 3.92
N LEU A 55 -17.68 -5.97 2.66
CA LEU A 55 -18.59 -6.73 1.81
C LEU A 55 -18.86 -8.14 2.34
N ALA A 56 -17.84 -8.82 2.86
CA ALA A 56 -17.99 -10.14 3.49
C ALA A 56 -18.86 -10.07 4.75
N ILE A 57 -18.70 -9.02 5.57
CA ILE A 57 -19.53 -8.76 6.75
C ILE A 57 -20.97 -8.46 6.32
N GLU A 58 -21.18 -7.63 5.31
CA GLU A 58 -22.53 -7.33 4.78
C GLU A 58 -23.20 -8.58 4.19
N SER A 59 -22.45 -9.42 3.49
CA SER A 59 -22.93 -10.71 2.97
C SER A 59 -23.39 -11.64 4.10
N LEU A 60 -22.59 -11.74 5.18
CA LEU A 60 -22.94 -12.56 6.34
C LEU A 60 -24.12 -11.98 7.14
N LYS A 61 -24.14 -10.65 7.32
CA LYS A 61 -25.20 -9.92 8.04
C LYS A 61 -26.49 -9.78 7.20
N ARG A 62 -26.42 -10.05 5.89
CA ARG A 62 -27.49 -9.86 4.90
C ARG A 62 -28.13 -8.46 4.91
N SER A 63 -27.42 -7.46 5.43
CA SER A 63 -27.90 -6.09 5.53
C SER A 63 -26.72 -5.13 5.41
N PRO A 64 -26.91 -3.96 4.77
CA PRO A 64 -25.83 -3.00 4.60
C PRO A 64 -25.35 -2.48 5.95
N LEU A 65 -24.07 -2.13 6.01
CA LEU A 65 -23.53 -1.37 7.14
C LEU A 65 -24.03 0.08 7.08
N SER A 66 -24.09 0.72 8.25
CA SER A 66 -24.53 2.12 8.31
C SER A 66 -23.53 3.03 7.59
N GLN A 67 -24.02 4.10 6.97
CA GLN A 67 -23.18 5.08 6.30
C GLN A 67 -22.13 5.70 7.25
N ARG A 68 -22.48 5.81 8.53
CA ARG A 68 -21.56 6.26 9.59
C ARG A 68 -20.39 5.30 9.79
N THR A 69 -20.63 4.00 9.70
CA THR A 69 -19.58 2.97 9.80
C THR A 69 -18.59 3.10 8.64
N TYR A 70 -19.09 3.23 7.40
CA TYR A 70 -18.25 3.45 6.23
C TYR A 70 -17.38 4.71 6.36
N GLN A 71 -17.96 5.82 6.81
CA GLN A 71 -17.23 7.08 7.01
C GLN A 71 -16.12 6.94 8.07
N ILE A 72 -16.42 6.33 9.22
CA ILE A 72 -15.43 6.15 10.29
C ILE A 72 -14.28 5.26 9.82
N VAL A 73 -14.58 4.11 9.21
CA VAL A 73 -13.56 3.18 8.72
C VAL A 73 -12.72 3.80 7.61
N GLY A 74 -13.35 4.52 6.67
CA GLY A 74 -12.66 5.21 5.58
C GLY A 74 -11.71 6.30 6.08
N VAL A 75 -12.20 7.20 6.95
CA VAL A 75 -11.38 8.28 7.52
C VAL A 75 -10.24 7.71 8.38
N ALA A 76 -10.51 6.70 9.21
CA ALA A 76 -9.49 6.06 10.02
C ALA A 76 -8.40 5.40 9.15
N GLY A 77 -8.80 4.69 8.09
CA GLY A 77 -7.89 4.05 7.15
C GLY A 77 -7.01 5.05 6.41
N ILE A 78 -7.60 6.09 5.81
CA ILE A 78 -6.85 7.11 5.08
C ILE A 78 -5.92 7.87 6.02
N SER A 79 -6.38 8.24 7.22
CA SER A 79 -5.55 8.95 8.20
C SER A 79 -4.36 8.11 8.63
N PHE A 80 -4.58 6.82 8.93
CA PHE A 80 -3.50 5.90 9.26
C PHE A 80 -2.50 5.72 8.11
N PHE A 81 -3.00 5.52 6.90
CA PHE A 81 -2.17 5.36 5.71
C PHE A 81 -1.30 6.61 5.43
N LEU A 82 -1.87 7.81 5.58
CA LEU A 82 -1.13 9.07 5.42
C LEU A 82 -0.04 9.22 6.48
N ILE A 83 -0.34 8.92 7.75
CA ILE A 83 0.64 8.98 8.84
C ILE A 83 1.79 8.00 8.57
N LEU A 84 1.47 6.75 8.20
CA LEU A 84 2.46 5.73 7.91
C LEU A 84 3.36 6.15 6.73
N THR A 85 2.76 6.67 5.66
CA THR A 85 3.46 7.15 4.48
C THR A 85 4.39 8.30 4.81
N LEU A 86 3.95 9.24 5.65
CA LEU A 86 4.77 10.37 6.09
C LEU A 86 5.98 9.90 6.91
N ILE A 87 5.76 8.99 7.87
CA ILE A 87 6.84 8.42 8.70
C ILE A 87 7.84 7.65 7.82
N ALA A 88 7.36 6.82 6.90
CA ALA A 88 8.21 6.04 6.00
C ALA A 88 9.03 6.96 5.10
N THR A 89 8.40 7.97 4.50
CA THR A 89 9.08 8.95 3.63
C THR A 89 10.11 9.75 4.42
N TYR A 90 9.79 10.19 5.64
CA TYR A 90 10.74 10.89 6.50
C TYR A 90 11.98 10.04 6.82
N LYS A 91 11.78 8.76 7.18
CA LYS A 91 12.88 7.82 7.42
C LYS A 91 13.71 7.57 6.16
N ASP A 92 13.07 7.41 5.01
CA ASP A 92 13.76 7.24 3.72
C ASP A 92 14.63 8.45 3.38
N ILE A 93 14.13 9.68 3.56
CA ILE A 93 14.87 10.91 3.30
C ILE A 93 16.09 11.03 4.22
N LEU A 94 15.91 10.79 5.52
CA LEU A 94 17.04 10.80 6.46
C LEU A 94 18.13 9.81 6.06
N ARG A 95 17.73 8.63 5.60
CA ARG A 95 18.65 7.59 5.15
C ARG A 95 19.39 7.94 3.85
N LEU A 96 18.84 8.82 3.01
CA LEU A 96 19.51 9.29 1.80
C LEU A 96 20.51 10.41 2.05
N ILE A 97 20.31 11.19 3.12
CA ILE A 97 21.15 12.33 3.48
C ILE A 97 22.29 11.91 4.43
N ALA A 98 22.07 10.89 5.25
CA ALA A 98 23.08 10.27 6.12
C ALA A 98 24.02 9.34 5.34
#